data_AF-D3CX77-F1
#
_entry.id   AF-D3CX77-F1
#
_cell.length_a   1.000
_cell.length_b   1.000
_cell.length_c   1.000
_cell.angle_alpha   90.00
_cell.angle_beta   90.00
_cell.angle_gamma   90.00
#
_symmetry.space_group_name_H-M   'P 1'
#
loop_
_entity.id
_entity.type
_entity.pdbx_description
1 polymer ?
#
loop_
_entity_poly.entity_id
_entity_poly.type
_entity_poly.pdbx_seq_one_letter_code
_entity_poly.pdbx_strand_id
1 'polypeptide(L)'
;MTSPDTAALVLRVVVGLTIVAHGYNHLFGPGGVKGTAGWFSSMGLQPGIVHAWTSGLLELAAGFGLAFGFLTPFSAGAIIGTMVVAGITAHRTNGFFIFKPGQGYEYVLMIAVVCAGIAILGPGKASLDNVIGIEDLNGWAGGLIAVLLGVLGSAGLLATCWRPGKPASSTSS
;
A
#
# COMPACT_ATOMS: atom_id res chain seq x y z
N MET A 1 -18.07 17.32 -15.37
CA MET A 1 -17.39 16.07 -14.99
C MET A 1 -17.38 15.18 -16.24
N THR A 2 -16.21 14.68 -16.63
CA THR A 2 -16.02 13.81 -17.82
C THR A 2 -15.98 12.34 -17.41
N SER A 3 -16.00 11.40 -18.37
CA SER A 3 -15.88 9.97 -18.04
C SER A 3 -14.55 9.60 -17.35
N PRO A 4 -13.37 10.15 -17.73
CA PRO A 4 -12.14 9.98 -16.95
C PRO A 4 -12.25 10.51 -15.51
N ASP A 5 -12.93 11.65 -15.29
CA ASP A 5 -13.11 12.20 -13.94
C ASP A 5 -13.90 11.24 -13.05
N THR A 6 -14.97 10.65 -13.58
CA THR A 6 -15.78 9.67 -12.85
C THR A 6 -15.01 8.38 -12.60
N ALA A 7 -14.25 7.89 -13.58
CA ALA A 7 -13.42 6.70 -13.42
C ALA A 7 -12.35 6.91 -12.33
N ALA A 8 -11.67 8.05 -12.33
CA ALA A 8 -10.70 8.41 -11.30
C ALA A 8 -11.33 8.44 -9.91
N LEU A 9 -12.51 9.05 -9.76
CA LEU A 9 -13.24 9.10 -8.49
C LEU A 9 -13.58 7.70 -7.96
N VAL A 10 -14.16 6.84 -8.79
CA VAL A 10 -14.56 5.49 -8.38
C VAL A 10 -13.34 4.68 -7.96
N LEU A 11 -12.27 4.68 -8.76
CA LEU A 11 -11.04 3.95 -8.45
C LEU A 11 -10.41 4.46 -7.14
N ARG A 12 -10.29 5.79 -6.98
CA ARG A 12 -9.73 6.41 -5.78
C ARG A 12 -10.51 6.06 -4.53
N VAL A 13 -11.83 6.19 -4.55
CA VAL A 13 -12.67 5.92 -3.38
C VAL A 13 -12.62 4.44 -3.00
N VAL A 14 -12.77 3.53 -3.97
CA VAL A 14 -12.79 2.09 -3.68
C VAL A 14 -11.42 1.62 -3.15
N VAL A 15 -10.34 1.95 -3.86
CA VAL A 15 -8.98 1.55 -3.44
C VAL A 15 -8.60 2.24 -2.13
N GLY A 16 -8.83 3.55 -2.02
CA GLY A 16 -8.50 4.32 -0.82
C GLY A 16 -9.21 3.79 0.42
N LEU A 17 -10.52 3.57 0.36
CA LEU A 17 -11.29 3.04 1.50
C LEU A 17 -10.96 1.58 1.82
N THR A 18 -10.57 0.79 0.82
CA THR A 18 -10.03 -0.55 1.06
C THR A 18 -8.77 -0.46 1.93
N ILE A 19 -7.82 0.41 1.59
CA ILE A 19 -6.61 0.61 2.38
C ILE A 19 -6.92 1.18 3.77
N VAL A 20 -7.92 2.06 3.90
CA VAL A 20 -8.40 2.52 5.22
C VAL A 20 -8.86 1.33 6.07
N ALA A 21 -9.58 0.36 5.50
CA ALA A 21 -10.00 -0.83 6.23
C ALA A 21 -8.81 -1.68 6.71
N HIS A 22 -7.75 -1.81 5.89
CA HIS A 22 -6.50 -2.48 6.29
C HIS A 22 -5.80 -1.74 7.44
N GLY A 23 -5.65 -0.42 7.32
CA GLY A 23 -5.02 0.41 8.36
C GLY A 23 -5.79 0.37 9.68
N TYR A 24 -7.13 0.42 9.61
CA TYR A 24 -7.99 0.24 10.77
C TYR A 24 -7.79 -1.13 11.40
N ASN A 25 -7.74 -2.21 10.61
CA ASN A 25 -7.52 -3.56 11.11
C ASN A 25 -6.13 -3.72 11.74
N HIS A 26 -5.09 -3.08 11.21
CA HIS A 26 -3.75 -3.11 11.81
C HIS A 26 -3.71 -2.48 13.20
N LEU A 27 -4.49 -1.43 13.46
CA LEU A 27 -4.49 -0.73 14.75
C LEU A 27 -5.52 -1.30 15.74
N PHE A 28 -6.70 -1.65 15.25
CA PHE A 28 -7.90 -1.92 16.06
C PHE A 28 -8.57 -3.27 15.78
N GLY A 29 -8.04 -4.05 14.83
CA GLY A 29 -8.53 -5.40 14.54
C GLY A 29 -8.26 -6.39 15.69
N PRO A 30 -8.56 -7.69 15.50
CA PRO A 30 -8.32 -8.71 16.51
C PRO A 30 -6.85 -8.73 16.98
N GLY A 31 -6.64 -8.63 18.30
CA GLY A 31 -5.30 -8.50 18.91
C GLY A 31 -4.72 -7.08 18.91
N GLY A 32 -5.37 -6.14 18.22
CA GLY A 32 -4.99 -4.73 18.09
C GLY A 32 -3.57 -4.54 17.56
N VAL A 33 -3.03 -3.35 17.79
CA VAL A 33 -1.66 -3.00 17.37
C VAL A 33 -0.59 -3.97 17.90
N LYS A 34 -0.80 -4.59 19.06
CA LYS A 34 0.14 -5.59 19.62
C LYS A 34 0.11 -6.91 18.84
N GLY A 35 -1.07 -7.36 18.40
CA GLY A 35 -1.21 -8.53 17.54
C GLY A 35 -0.51 -8.30 16.20
N THR A 36 -0.76 -7.14 15.57
CA THR A 36 -0.09 -6.72 14.34
C THR A 36 1.43 -6.63 14.52
N ALA A 37 1.91 -6.12 15.66
CA ALA A 37 3.34 -6.08 15.96
C ALA A 37 3.99 -7.46 16.01
N GLY A 38 3.29 -8.44 16.60
CA GLY A 38 3.73 -9.84 16.62
C GLY A 38 3.77 -10.44 15.21
N TRP A 39 2.76 -10.17 14.40
CA TRP A 39 2.70 -10.60 13.00
C TRP A 39 3.82 -9.99 12.14
N PHE A 40 4.09 -8.69 12.25
CA PHE A 40 5.23 -8.09 11.54
C PHE A 40 6.57 -8.66 12.00
N SER A 41 6.72 -8.90 13.31
CA SER A 41 7.94 -9.51 13.86
C SER A 41 8.16 -10.92 13.31
N SER A 42 7.09 -11.72 13.15
CA SER A 42 7.19 -13.10 12.64
C SER A 42 7.61 -13.16 11.18
N MET A 43 7.35 -12.11 10.40
CA MET A 43 7.83 -11.97 9.02
C MET A 43 9.22 -11.32 8.92
N GLY A 44 9.85 -11.00 10.06
CA GLY A 44 11.20 -10.44 10.14
C GLY A 44 11.26 -8.91 10.06
N LEU A 45 10.14 -8.18 10.15
CA LEU A 45 10.17 -6.71 10.23
C LEU A 45 10.43 -6.27 11.68
N GLN A 46 11.54 -5.56 11.90
CA GLN A 46 12.02 -5.21 13.23
C GLN A 46 12.31 -3.71 13.39
N PRO A 47 11.85 -3.06 14.48
CA PRO A 47 10.98 -3.59 15.55
C PRO A 47 9.51 -3.67 15.11
N GLY A 48 8.85 -4.82 15.31
CA GLY A 48 7.48 -5.03 14.81
C GLY A 48 6.44 -4.03 15.33
N ILE A 49 6.60 -3.50 16.55
CA ILE A 49 5.68 -2.49 17.11
C ILE A 49 5.75 -1.15 16.37
N VAL A 50 6.93 -0.76 15.90
CA VAL A 50 7.09 0.45 15.09
C VAL A 50 6.37 0.23 13.77
N HIS A 51 6.58 -0.91 13.13
CA HIS A 51 5.92 -1.25 11.86
C HIS A 51 4.40 -1.36 11.98
N ALA A 52 3.89 -1.87 13.11
CA ALA A 52 2.45 -1.93 13.37
C ALA A 52 1.80 -0.54 13.37
N TRP A 53 2.39 0.41 14.09
CA TRP A 53 1.93 1.79 14.11
C TRP A 53 2.13 2.48 12.77
N THR A 54 3.32 2.36 12.16
CA THR A 54 3.59 3.05 10.90
C THR A 54 2.70 2.52 9.78
N SER A 55 2.52 1.20 9.66
CA SER A 55 1.64 0.61 8.64
C SER A 55 0.20 1.07 8.84
N GLY A 56 -0.33 0.96 10.05
CA GLY A 56 -1.71 1.34 10.33
C GLY A 56 -1.99 2.83 10.07
N LEU A 57 -1.13 3.72 10.57
CA LEU A 57 -1.29 5.17 10.38
C LEU A 57 -1.09 5.59 8.92
N LEU A 58 -0.10 5.01 8.24
CA LEU A 58 0.19 5.33 6.84
C LEU A 58 -0.93 4.82 5.93
N GLU A 59 -1.46 3.62 6.15
CA GLU A 59 -2.61 3.10 5.39
C GLU A 59 -3.87 3.96 5.62
N LEU A 60 -4.16 4.38 6.85
CA LEU A 60 -5.27 5.29 7.12
C LEU A 60 -5.07 6.63 6.39
N ALA A 61 -3.91 7.26 6.55
CA ALA A 61 -3.63 8.57 5.97
C ALA A 61 -3.61 8.53 4.43
N ALA A 62 -2.89 7.57 3.84
CA ALA A 62 -2.78 7.44 2.39
C ALA A 62 -4.09 6.93 1.76
N GLY A 63 -4.83 6.06 2.45
CA GLY A 63 -6.15 5.60 2.01
C GLY A 63 -7.17 6.73 1.95
N PHE A 64 -7.28 7.54 3.01
CA PHE A 64 -8.13 8.74 2.98
C PHE A 64 -7.62 9.78 1.99
N GLY A 65 -6.31 10.02 1.96
CA GLY A 65 -5.67 10.93 0.99
C GLY A 65 -6.03 10.54 -0.44
N LEU A 66 -5.93 9.27 -0.80
CA LEU A 66 -6.32 8.78 -2.12
C LEU A 66 -7.84 8.96 -2.36
N ALA A 67 -8.68 8.54 -1.40
CA ALA A 67 -10.15 8.60 -1.53
C ALA A 67 -10.65 10.04 -1.76
N PHE A 68 -10.11 11.02 -1.04
CA PHE A 68 -10.42 12.43 -1.22
C PHE A 68 -9.65 13.09 -2.38
N GLY A 69 -8.67 12.40 -2.96
CA GLY A 69 -7.82 12.92 -4.02
C GLY A 69 -6.96 14.08 -3.53
N PHE A 70 -6.27 13.87 -2.41
CA PHE A 70 -5.33 14.80 -1.79
C PHE A 70 -3.91 14.27 -1.92
N LEU A 71 -3.05 15.09 -2.53
CA LEU A 71 -1.68 14.74 -2.90
C LEU A 71 -1.66 13.37 -3.61
N THR A 72 -2.50 13.21 -4.62
CA THR A 72 -2.87 11.91 -5.21
C THR A 72 -1.66 11.05 -5.59
N PRO A 73 -0.62 11.59 -6.26
CA PRO A 73 0.60 10.81 -6.56
C PRO A 73 1.35 10.34 -5.30
N PHE A 74 1.36 11.13 -4.23
CA PHE A 74 2.04 10.78 -2.97
C PHE A 74 1.23 9.74 -2.18
N SER A 75 -0.10 9.91 -2.12
CA SER A 75 -1.00 8.94 -1.50
C SER A 75 -0.95 7.59 -2.24
N ALA A 76 -0.98 7.61 -3.57
CA ALA A 76 -0.77 6.42 -4.40
C ALA A 76 0.61 5.80 -4.17
N GLY A 77 1.68 6.60 -4.11
CA GLY A 77 3.04 6.13 -3.87
C GLY A 77 3.21 5.48 -2.50
N ALA A 78 2.62 6.04 -1.45
CA ALA A 78 2.62 5.44 -0.12
C ALA A 78 1.92 4.07 -0.13
N ILE A 79 0.77 3.95 -0.79
CA ILE A 79 0.06 2.67 -0.94
C ILE A 79 0.89 1.67 -1.75
N ILE A 80 1.49 2.08 -2.87
CA ILE A 80 2.40 1.23 -3.66
C ILE A 80 3.53 0.70 -2.78
N GLY A 81 4.17 1.56 -1.98
CA GLY A 81 5.23 1.16 -1.07
C GLY A 81 4.76 0.10 -0.06
N THR A 82 3.59 0.30 0.55
CA THR A 82 2.98 -0.69 1.46
C THR A 82 2.72 -2.01 0.74
N MET A 83 2.18 -1.99 -0.48
CA MET A 83 1.90 -3.20 -1.25
C MET A 83 3.19 -3.94 -1.65
N VAL A 84 4.28 -3.21 -1.96
CA VAL A 84 5.59 -3.82 -2.26
C VAL A 84 6.16 -4.48 -1.01
N VAL A 85 6.12 -3.82 0.15
CA VAL A 85 6.55 -4.42 1.42
C VAL A 85 5.73 -5.66 1.73
N ALA A 86 4.40 -5.57 1.71
CA ALA A 86 3.50 -6.71 1.96
C ALA A 86 3.74 -7.85 0.96
N GLY A 87 3.89 -7.53 -0.32
CA GLY A 87 4.23 -8.49 -1.36
C GLY A 87 5.51 -9.25 -1.04
N ILE A 88 6.57 -8.56 -0.62
CA ILE A 88 7.88 -9.17 -0.34
C ILE A 88 7.90 -9.93 0.99
N THR A 89 7.29 -9.38 2.05
CA THR A 89 7.41 -9.95 3.40
C THR A 89 6.36 -11.00 3.69
N ALA A 90 5.15 -10.87 3.15
CA ALA A 90 4.00 -11.72 3.50
C ALA A 90 3.59 -12.69 2.38
N HIS A 91 3.70 -12.29 1.10
CA HIS A 91 3.01 -12.99 0.01
C HIS A 91 3.92 -13.65 -1.05
N ARG A 92 5.18 -13.23 -1.21
CA ARG A 92 6.04 -13.66 -2.34
C ARG A 92 6.29 -15.17 -2.42
N THR A 93 6.23 -15.88 -1.31
CA THR A 93 6.45 -17.33 -1.24
C THR A 93 5.19 -18.16 -1.47
N ASN A 94 4.03 -17.52 -1.57
CA ASN A 94 2.72 -18.20 -1.56
C ASN A 94 2.13 -18.36 -2.98
N GLY A 95 2.92 -18.05 -4.02
CA GLY A 95 2.48 -18.05 -5.41
C GLY A 95 1.60 -16.84 -5.75
N PHE A 96 0.89 -16.92 -6.88
CA PHE A 96 0.08 -15.81 -7.40
C PHE A 96 -1.26 -15.66 -6.67
N PHE A 97 -2.07 -16.71 -6.62
CA PHE A 97 -3.50 -16.61 -6.28
C PHE A 97 -3.79 -16.28 -4.80
N ILE A 98 -4.64 -15.27 -4.56
CA ILE A 98 -5.02 -14.86 -3.19
C ILE A 98 -5.83 -15.94 -2.44
N PHE A 99 -6.63 -16.74 -3.15
CA PHE A 99 -7.50 -17.74 -2.52
C PHE A 99 -6.79 -19.06 -2.15
N LYS A 100 -5.49 -19.19 -2.44
CA LYS A 100 -4.69 -20.37 -2.07
C LYS A 100 -4.16 -20.24 -0.64
N PRO A 101 -3.77 -21.35 0.02
CA PRO A 101 -3.13 -21.31 1.34
C PRO A 101 -1.96 -20.34 1.37
N GLY A 102 -1.86 -19.54 2.42
CA GLY A 102 -0.86 -18.47 2.55
C GLY A 102 -1.22 -17.16 1.85
N GLN A 103 -2.20 -17.16 0.93
CA GLN A 103 -2.66 -16.00 0.17
C GLN A 103 -1.54 -15.42 -0.71
N GLY A 104 -1.60 -15.68 -2.01
CA GLY A 104 -0.60 -15.20 -2.98
C GLY A 104 -0.59 -13.68 -3.18
N TYR A 105 0.36 -13.20 -3.98
CA TYR A 105 0.61 -11.76 -4.17
C TYR A 105 -0.36 -11.05 -5.15
N GLU A 106 -1.35 -11.76 -5.71
CA GLU A 106 -2.33 -11.24 -6.67
C GLU A 106 -2.95 -9.91 -6.22
N TYR A 107 -3.45 -9.84 -4.99
CA TYR A 107 -4.18 -8.67 -4.52
C TYR A 107 -3.30 -7.44 -4.30
N VAL A 108 -2.14 -7.63 -3.67
CA VAL A 108 -1.19 -6.52 -3.45
C VAL A 108 -0.63 -6.00 -4.77
N LEU A 109 -0.42 -6.87 -5.76
CA LEU A 109 -0.04 -6.47 -7.11
C LEU A 109 -1.14 -5.63 -7.77
N MET A 110 -2.39 -6.08 -7.71
CA MET A 110 -3.52 -5.36 -8.31
C MET A 110 -3.70 -3.98 -7.71
N ILE A 111 -3.61 -3.84 -6.39
CA ILE A 111 -3.69 -2.54 -5.71
C ILE A 111 -2.54 -1.63 -6.17
N ALA A 112 -1.29 -2.12 -6.18
CA ALA A 112 -0.14 -1.31 -6.57
C ALA A 112 -0.26 -0.80 -8.01
N VAL A 113 -0.66 -1.67 -8.95
CA VAL A 113 -0.83 -1.29 -10.37
C VAL A 113 -1.97 -0.30 -10.55
N VAL A 114 -3.10 -0.50 -9.86
CA VAL A 114 -4.21 0.46 -9.92
C VAL A 114 -3.79 1.81 -9.34
N CYS A 115 -3.05 1.86 -8.23
CA CYS A 115 -2.51 3.11 -7.70
C CYS A 115 -1.57 3.82 -8.68
N ALA A 116 -0.70 3.09 -9.37
CA ALA A 116 0.13 3.66 -10.43
C ALA A 116 -0.72 4.23 -11.58
N GLY A 117 -1.78 3.49 -11.98
CA GLY A 117 -2.75 3.94 -12.97
C GLY A 117 -3.51 5.21 -12.55
N ILE A 118 -3.94 5.29 -11.28
CA ILE A 118 -4.60 6.50 -10.73
C ILE A 118 -3.63 7.69 -10.75
N ALA A 119 -2.37 7.49 -10.36
CA ALA A 119 -1.37 8.56 -10.36
C ALA A 119 -1.09 9.10 -11.78
N ILE A 120 -1.19 8.24 -12.80
CA ILE A 120 -1.08 8.64 -14.21
C ILE A 120 -2.37 9.33 -14.69
N LEU A 121 -3.52 8.75 -14.37
CA LEU A 121 -4.83 9.29 -14.76
C LEU A 121 -5.10 10.67 -14.15
N GLY A 122 -4.54 10.91 -12.97
CA GLY A 122 -4.77 12.12 -12.17
C GLY A 122 -5.98 11.99 -11.25
N PRO A 123 -6.21 12.99 -10.39
CA PRO A 123 -7.20 12.95 -9.33
C PRO A 123 -8.64 13.14 -9.86
N GLY A 124 -8.81 13.73 -11.03
CA GLY A 124 -10.10 14.11 -11.59
C GLY A 124 -10.74 15.30 -10.87
N LYS A 125 -11.80 15.88 -11.45
CA LYS A 125 -12.42 17.12 -10.95
C LYS A 125 -13.00 17.06 -9.54
N ALA A 126 -13.47 15.89 -9.09
CA ALA A 126 -14.00 15.69 -7.74
C ALA A 126 -12.88 15.25 -6.78
N SER A 127 -11.93 16.15 -6.54
CA SER A 127 -10.75 15.89 -5.69
C SER A 127 -10.30 17.14 -4.96
N LEU A 128 -9.63 16.96 -3.83
CA LEU A 128 -9.02 18.08 -3.09
C LEU A 128 -7.88 18.73 -3.89
N ASP A 129 -7.11 17.95 -4.65
CA ASP A 129 -6.05 18.44 -5.56
C ASP A 129 -6.61 19.46 -6.56
N ASN A 130 -7.76 19.17 -7.19
CA ASN A 130 -8.42 20.12 -8.08
C ASN A 130 -8.93 21.36 -7.34
N VAL A 131 -9.43 21.22 -6.10
CA VAL A 131 -9.94 22.35 -5.30
C VAL A 131 -8.82 23.32 -4.91
N ILE A 132 -7.62 22.81 -4.62
CA ILE A 132 -6.48 23.63 -4.19
C ILE A 132 -5.46 23.91 -5.31
N GLY A 133 -5.74 23.48 -6.55
CA GLY A 133 -4.96 23.81 -7.73
C GLY A 133 -3.68 22.99 -7.95
N ILE A 134 -3.62 21.75 -7.45
CA ILE A 134 -2.50 20.82 -7.68
C ILE A 134 -2.80 20.00 -8.94
N GLU A 135 -2.56 20.59 -10.11
CA GLU A 135 -2.80 19.93 -11.41
C GLU A 135 -1.49 19.55 -12.13
N ASP A 136 -0.38 20.18 -11.78
CA ASP A 136 0.94 19.97 -12.41
C ASP A 136 1.53 18.58 -12.15
N LEU A 137 0.97 17.84 -11.20
CA LEU A 137 1.43 16.50 -10.81
C LEU A 137 0.65 15.38 -11.50
N ASN A 138 -0.15 15.69 -12.52
CA ASN A 138 -0.93 14.69 -13.26
C ASN A 138 -0.10 14.02 -14.37
N GLY A 139 -0.65 12.96 -14.99
CA GLY A 139 0.01 12.29 -16.11
C GLY A 139 1.27 11.53 -15.70
N TRP A 140 2.25 11.48 -16.59
CA TRP A 140 3.51 10.77 -16.35
C TRP A 140 4.29 11.29 -15.16
N ALA A 141 4.20 12.59 -14.85
CA ALA A 141 4.86 13.16 -13.67
C ALA A 141 4.32 12.51 -12.38
N GLY A 142 2.99 12.45 -12.23
CA GLY A 142 2.33 11.77 -11.11
C GLY A 142 2.66 10.29 -11.04
N GLY A 143 2.61 9.61 -12.18
CA GLY A 143 3.00 8.20 -12.27
C GLY A 143 4.43 7.93 -11.80
N LEU A 144 5.40 8.73 -12.26
CA LEU A 144 6.80 8.62 -11.85
C LEU A 144 6.98 8.93 -10.37
N ILE A 145 6.33 9.98 -9.85
CA ILE A 145 6.36 10.31 -8.42
C ILE A 145 5.85 9.12 -7.60
N ALA A 146 4.67 8.59 -7.92
CA ALA A 146 4.07 7.50 -7.18
C ALA A 146 4.93 6.24 -7.19
N VAL A 147 5.41 5.83 -8.36
CA VAL A 147 6.22 4.61 -8.51
C VAL A 147 7.58 4.77 -7.84
N LEU A 148 8.28 5.88 -8.06
CA LEU A 148 9.60 6.11 -7.44
C LEU A 148 9.48 6.20 -5.91
N LEU A 149 8.50 6.94 -5.39
CA LEU A 149 8.28 7.02 -3.93
C LEU A 149 7.96 5.64 -3.35
N GLY A 150 7.06 4.88 -3.98
CA GLY A 150 6.68 3.55 -3.52
C GLY A 150 7.84 2.56 -3.54
N VAL A 151 8.58 2.49 -4.66
CA VAL A 151 9.69 1.53 -4.83
C VAL A 151 10.90 1.92 -3.98
N LEU A 152 11.31 3.19 -4.00
CA LEU A 152 12.48 3.63 -3.21
C LEU A 152 12.19 3.59 -1.71
N GLY A 153 10.99 4.00 -1.29
CA GLY A 153 10.57 3.95 0.10
C GLY A 153 10.51 2.52 0.64
N SER A 154 9.88 1.60 -0.10
CA SER A 154 9.83 0.19 0.28
C SER A 154 11.20 -0.47 0.26
N ALA A 155 12.04 -0.19 -0.73
CA ALA A 155 13.41 -0.70 -0.78
C ALA A 155 14.24 -0.23 0.43
N GLY A 156 14.15 1.04 0.79
CA GLY A 156 14.81 1.60 1.97
C GLY A 156 14.34 0.95 3.27
N LEU A 157 13.03 0.79 3.44
CA LEU A 157 12.44 0.10 4.60
C LEU A 157 12.92 -1.35 4.69
N LEU A 158 12.87 -2.10 3.58
CA LEU A 158 13.29 -3.51 3.56
C LEU A 158 14.78 -3.65 3.84
N ALA A 159 15.63 -2.81 3.24
CA ALA A 159 17.07 -2.85 3.48
C ALA A 159 17.42 -2.61 4.96
N THR A 160 16.73 -1.67 5.59
CA THR A 160 17.06 -1.23 6.96
C THR A 160 16.39 -2.06 8.04
N CYS A 161 15.14 -2.51 7.84
CA CYS A 161 14.30 -3.07 8.90
C CYS A 161 13.93 -4.55 8.70
N TRP A 162 14.12 -5.14 7.52
CA TRP A 162 13.74 -6.53 7.26
C TRP A 162 14.90 -7.50 7.51
N ARG A 163 14.66 -8.48 8.38
CA ARG A 163 15.59 -9.53 8.82
C ARG A 163 14.86 -10.88 8.81
N PRO A 164 14.63 -11.48 7.63
CA PRO A 164 13.95 -12.76 7.54
C PRO A 164 14.78 -13.85 8.24
N GLY A 165 14.13 -14.70 9.04
CA GLY A 165 14.77 -15.88 9.62
C GLY A 165 15.23 -16.86 8.53
N LYS A 166 16.29 -17.63 8.79
CA LYS A 166 16.69 -18.71 7.88
C LYS A 166 15.51 -19.69 7.71
N PRO A 167 15.15 -20.11 6.49
CA PRO A 167 14.21 -21.21 6.29
C PRO A 167 14.70 -22.41 7.10
N ALA A 168 13.81 -23.04 7.88
CA ALA A 168 14.17 -24.27 8.57
C ALA A 168 14.67 -25.28 7.54
N SER A 169 15.89 -25.79 7.73
CA SER A 169 16.39 -26.90 6.93
C SER A 169 15.39 -28.04 7.03
N SER A 170 14.80 -28.43 5.91
CA SER A 170 13.97 -29.62 5.83
C SER A 170 14.82 -30.82 6.24
N THR A 171 14.73 -31.24 7.50
CA THR A 171 15.16 -32.58 7.90
C THR A 171 14.21 -33.53 7.21
N SER A 172 14.64 -34.07 6.07
CA SER A 172 14.05 -35.24 5.45
C SER A 172 14.23 -36.42 6.41
N SER A 173 13.14 -36.87 7.02
CA SER A 173 13.04 -38.18 7.66
C SER A 173 12.90 -39.27 6.62
#